data_AF-A0AAV5B891-F1
#
_entry.id   AF-A0AAV5B891-F1
#
_cell.length_a   1.000
_cell.length_b   1.000
_cell.length_c   1.000
_cell.angle_alpha   90.00
_cell.angle_beta   90.00
_cell.angle_gamma   90.00
#
_symmetry.space_group_name_H-M   'P 1'
#
loop_
_entity.id
_entity.type
_entity.pdbx_description
1 polymer ?
#
loop_
_entity_poly.entity_id
_entity_poly.type
_entity_poly.pdbx_seq_one_letter_code
_entity_poly.pdbx_strand_id
1 'polypeptide(L)'
;MYLDNLKMLTTDEVAEILNVHRNQVQMFKDQGILKGTKTGKNFMYSQEEVLNFQRRFKGYNISNLTEIRKTLLAMEENNDQGASRYV
;
A
#
# COMPACT_ATOMS: atom_id res chain seq x y z
N MET A 1 10.68 24.62 3.91
CA MET A 1 11.06 23.27 3.45
C MET A 1 9.79 22.58 2.97
N TYR A 2 9.44 22.62 1.67
CA TYR A 2 8.10 22.20 1.21
C TYR A 2 8.01 21.66 -0.24
N LEU A 3 9.13 21.41 -0.93
CA LEU A 3 9.11 20.92 -2.33
C LEU A 3 9.43 19.41 -2.45
N ASP A 4 10.19 18.84 -1.51
CA ASP A 4 10.63 17.44 -1.63
C ASP A 4 9.47 16.42 -1.57
N ASN A 5 8.37 16.76 -0.89
CA ASN A 5 7.20 15.87 -0.74
C ASN A 5 6.27 15.83 -1.97
N LEU A 6 6.51 16.66 -3.00
CA LEU A 6 5.68 16.69 -4.21
C LEU A 6 6.15 15.71 -5.29
N LYS A 7 7.37 15.17 -5.18
CA LYS A 7 7.84 14.17 -6.15
C LYS A 7 6.95 12.93 -6.06
N MET A 8 6.35 12.59 -7.20
CA MET A 8 5.67 11.32 -7.41
C MET A 8 6.69 10.25 -7.79
N LEU A 9 6.52 9.05 -7.24
CA LEU A 9 7.40 7.91 -7.44
C LEU A 9 6.86 6.98 -8.53
N THR A 10 7.72 6.49 -9.40
CA THR A 10 7.39 5.45 -10.38
C THR A 10 7.22 4.09 -9.69
N THR A 11 6.63 3.10 -10.38
CA THR A 11 6.57 1.72 -9.88
C THR A 11 7.96 1.15 -9.57
N ASP A 12 8.98 1.50 -10.37
CA ASP A 12 10.35 1.01 -10.18
C ASP A 12 11.01 1.66 -8.94
N GLU A 13 10.83 2.96 -8.72
CA GLU A 13 11.32 3.64 -7.51
C GLU A 13 10.62 3.11 -6.24
N VAL A 14 9.31 2.84 -6.30
CA VAL A 14 8.60 2.22 -5.17
C VAL A 14 9.12 0.80 -4.91
N ALA A 15 9.42 0.04 -5.97
CA ALA A 15 9.97 -1.31 -5.85
C ALA A 15 11.33 -1.30 -5.15
N GLU A 16 12.20 -0.35 -5.50
CA GLU A 16 13.49 -0.13 -4.84
C GLU A 16 13.32 0.27 -3.36
N ILE A 17 12.44 1.24 -3.06
CA ILE A 17 12.18 1.72 -1.69
C ILE A 17 11.65 0.59 -0.79
N LEU A 18 10.75 -0.23 -1.31
CA LEU A 18 10.15 -1.35 -0.57
C LEU A 18 11.01 -2.62 -0.62
N ASN A 19 12.10 -2.61 -1.39
CA ASN A 19 12.97 -3.76 -1.66
C ASN A 19 12.18 -5.00 -2.14
N VAL A 20 11.35 -4.83 -3.17
CA VAL A 20 10.54 -5.88 -3.80
C VAL A 20 10.66 -5.84 -5.32
N HIS A 21 10.20 -6.89 -6.00
CA HIS A 21 10.12 -6.87 -7.45
C HIS A 21 8.98 -5.94 -7.94
N ARG A 22 9.15 -5.28 -9.10
CA ARG A 22 8.13 -4.42 -9.71
C ARG A 22 6.74 -5.06 -9.81
N ASN A 23 6.69 -6.35 -10.16
CA ASN A 23 5.44 -7.11 -10.25
C ASN A 23 4.69 -7.20 -8.91
N GLN A 24 5.42 -7.16 -7.78
CA GLN A 24 4.81 -7.15 -6.46
C GLN A 24 4.16 -5.80 -6.14
N VAL A 25 4.79 -4.69 -6.54
CA VAL A 25 4.17 -3.34 -6.47
C VAL A 25 2.91 -3.28 -7.34
N GLN A 26 2.96 -3.87 -8.53
CA GLN A 26 1.79 -3.98 -9.41
C GLN A 26 0.67 -4.80 -8.74
N MET A 27 0.98 -5.93 -8.10
CA MET A 27 0.01 -6.72 -7.33
C MET A 27 -0.60 -5.90 -6.18
N PHE A 28 0.20 -5.14 -5.43
CA PHE A 28 -0.29 -4.27 -4.37
C PHE A 28 -1.31 -3.25 -4.89
N LYS A 29 -1.02 -2.66 -6.05
CA LYS A 29 -1.94 -1.74 -6.73
C LYS A 29 -3.21 -2.44 -7.23
N ASP A 30 -3.08 -3.62 -7.83
CA ASP A 30 -4.22 -4.38 -8.35
C ASP A 30 -5.16 -4.87 -7.22
N GLN A 31 -4.61 -5.14 -6.03
CA GLN A 31 -5.41 -5.42 -4.83
C GLN A 31 -5.92 -4.16 -4.12
N GLY A 32 -5.61 -2.96 -4.63
CA GLY A 32 -6.04 -1.69 -4.03
C GLY A 32 -5.38 -1.36 -2.68
N ILE A 33 -4.36 -2.12 -2.27
CA ILE A 33 -3.66 -1.90 -1.00
C ILE A 33 -2.58 -0.79 -1.11
N LEU A 34 -2.13 -0.48 -2.32
CA LEU A 34 -1.28 0.66 -2.65
C LEU A 34 -1.89 1.47 -3.80
N LYS A 35 -2.27 2.73 -3.55
CA LYS A 35 -3.00 3.53 -4.54
C LYS A 35 -2.06 4.26 -5.49
N GLY A 36 -2.12 3.92 -6.77
CA GLY A 36 -1.39 4.63 -7.83
C GLY A 36 -2.26 5.61 -8.60
N THR A 37 -1.70 6.76 -8.97
CA THR A 37 -2.28 7.69 -9.96
C THR A 37 -1.80 7.30 -11.35
N LYS A 38 -2.73 7.05 -12.29
CA LYS A 38 -2.38 6.79 -13.69
C LYS A 38 -1.89 8.10 -14.33
N THR A 39 -0.66 8.11 -14.84
CA THR A 39 -0.09 9.26 -15.57
C THR A 39 0.55 8.78 -16.88
N GLY A 40 -0.10 9.11 -18.00
CA GLY A 40 0.26 8.56 -19.31
C GLY A 40 0.18 7.03 -19.31
N LYS A 41 1.29 6.36 -19.64
CA LYS A 41 1.37 4.89 -19.70
C LYS A 41 1.65 4.23 -18.35
N ASN A 42 2.17 4.96 -17.37
CA ASN A 42 2.64 4.41 -16.10
C ASN A 42 1.71 4.78 -14.93
N PHE A 43 1.90 4.10 -13.80
CA PHE A 43 1.35 4.52 -12.52
C PHE A 43 2.44 5.21 -11.72
N MET A 44 2.04 6.25 -11.00
CA MET A 44 2.88 7.02 -10.11
C MET A 44 2.25 7.05 -8.72
N TYR A 45 3.05 7.14 -7.67
CA TYR A 45 2.63 7.04 -6.27
C TYR A 45 3.12 8.27 -5.53
N SER A 46 2.24 8.91 -4.74
CA SER A 46 2.71 9.96 -3.84
C SER A 46 3.57 9.34 -2.74
N GLN A 47 4.54 10.10 -2.23
CA GLN A 47 5.34 9.64 -1.10
C GLN A 47 4.48 9.38 0.15
N GLU A 48 3.42 10.18 0.34
CA GLU A 48 2.45 9.99 1.42
C GLU A 48 1.74 8.63 1.32
N GLU A 49 1.35 8.20 0.12
CA GLU A 49 0.69 6.91 -0.06
C GLU A 49 1.63 5.74 0.23
N VAL A 50 2.89 5.82 -0.20
CA VAL A 50 3.90 4.79 0.13
C VAL A 50 4.13 4.71 1.64
N LEU A 51 4.17 5.85 2.33
CA LEU A 51 4.30 5.92 3.78
C LEU A 51 3.07 5.33 4.50
N ASN A 52 1.86 5.66 4.04
CA ASN A 52 0.62 5.12 4.57
C ASN A 52 0.53 3.61 4.37
N PHE A 53 0.96 3.12 3.21
CA PHE A 53 1.08 1.69 2.93
C PHE A 53 2.01 0.99 3.92
N GLN A 54 3.23 1.51 4.14
CA GLN A 54 4.18 0.93 5.09
C GLN A 54 3.62 0.91 6.52
N ARG A 55 2.94 1.98 6.93
CA ARG A 55 2.30 2.07 8.26
C ARG A 55 1.16 1.05 8.41
N ARG A 56 0.29 0.96 7.41
CA ARG A 56 -0.89 0.09 7.42
C ARG A 56 -0.52 -1.39 7.48
N PHE A 57 0.49 -1.80 6.72
CA PHE A 57 0.89 -3.21 6.61
C PHE A 57 2.11 -3.59 7.45
N LYS A 58 2.53 -2.71 8.38
CA LYS A 58 3.64 -3.01 9.30
C LYS A 58 3.35 -4.28 10.10
N GLY A 59 4.23 -5.27 9.98
CA GLY A 59 4.12 -6.55 10.70
C GLY A 59 3.18 -7.58 10.05
N TYR A 60 2.57 -7.26 8.91
CA TYR A 60 1.73 -8.20 8.17
C TYR A 60 2.50 -8.90 7.04
N ASN A 61 2.07 -10.12 6.73
CA ASN A 61 2.56 -10.83 5.56
C ASN A 61 1.74 -10.44 4.32
N ILE A 62 2.38 -9.77 3.37
CA ILE A 62 1.79 -9.40 2.07
C ILE A 62 2.64 -9.91 0.90
N SER A 63 3.37 -11.00 1.09
CA SER A 63 4.31 -11.53 0.08
C SER A 63 3.62 -12.04 -1.19
N ASN A 64 2.34 -12.38 -1.12
CA ASN A 64 1.55 -12.89 -2.25
C ASN A 64 0.05 -12.59 -2.06
N LEU A 65 -0.74 -12.90 -3.08
CA LEU A 65 -2.18 -12.64 -3.12
C LEU A 65 -2.95 -13.34 -1.99
N THR A 66 -2.61 -14.57 -1.65
CA THR A 66 -3.28 -15.33 -0.59
C THR A 66 -3.05 -14.67 0.77
N GLU A 67 -1.81 -14.26 1.06
CA GLU A 67 -1.44 -13.61 2.31
C GLU A 67 -2.03 -12.20 2.43
N ILE A 68 -2.12 -11.45 1.33
CA ILE A 68 -2.84 -10.17 1.28
C ILE A 68 -4.31 -10.36 1.67
N ARG A 69 -5.00 -11.34 1.09
CA ARG A 69 -6.42 -11.60 1.39
C ARG A 69 -6.64 -11.95 2.86
N LYS A 70 -5.82 -12.85 3.42
CA LYS A 70 -5.87 -13.19 4.84
C LYS A 70 -5.66 -11.95 5.72
N THR A 71 -4.67 -11.13 5.37
CA THR A 71 -4.37 -9.89 6.07
C THR A 71 -5.56 -8.92 6.05
N LEU A 72 -6.19 -8.73 4.90
CA LEU A 72 -7.35 -7.83 4.77
C LEU A 72 -8.55 -8.30 5.59
N LEU A 73 -8.87 -9.61 5.54
CA LEU A 73 -9.93 -10.20 6.37
C LEU A 73 -9.66 -9.99 7.86
N ALA A 74 -8.43 -10.25 8.31
CA ALA A 74 -8.04 -10.02 9.70
C ALA A 74 -8.13 -8.54 10.08
N MET A 75 -7.78 -7.60 9.19
CA MET A 75 -7.92 -6.16 9.45
C MET A 75 -9.39 -5.73 9.57
N GLU A 76 -10.29 -6.29 8.76
CA GLU A 76 -11.73 -6.02 8.82
C GLU A 76 -12.33 -6.52 10.14
N GLU A 77 -12.02 -7.75 10.54
CA GLU A 77 -12.48 -8.33 11.82
C GLU A 77 -12.04 -7.50 13.04
N ASN A 78 -10.82 -6.95 13.02
CA ASN A 78 -10.31 -6.11 14.11
C ASN A 78 -10.97 -4.72 14.13
N ASN A 79 -11.36 -4.17 12.97
CA ASN A 79 -12.08 -2.90 12.91
C ASN A 79 -13.53 -3.03 13.43
N ASP A 80 -14.19 -4.16 13.18
CA ASP A 80 -15.55 -4.41 13.67
C ASP A 80 -15.61 -4.60 15.20
N GLN A 81 -14.55 -5.13 15.81
CA GLN A 81 -14.43 -5.21 17.27
C GLN A 81 -14.20 -3.84 17.93
N GLY A 82 -13.79 -2.82 17.17
CA GLY A 82 -13.68 -1.43 17.62
C GLY A 82 -15.02 -0.67 17.63
N ALA A 83 -16.00 -1.08 16.82
CA ALA A 83 -17.30 -0.41 16.69
C ALA A 83 -18.31 -0.80 17.80
N SER A 84 -18.17 -1.96 18.43
CA SER A 84 -19.09 -2.44 19.48
C SER A 84 -18.79 -1.91 20.90
N ARG A 85 -17.81 -1.03 21.07
CA ARG A 85 -17.45 -0.47 22.40
C ARG A 85 -18.14 0.86 22.75
N TYR A 86 -19.07 1.30 21.91
CA TYR A 86 -19.92 2.46 22.15
C TYR A 86 -21.39 2.13 21.90
N VAL A 87 -21.98 1.31 22.78
CA VAL A 87 -23.41 1.32 23.14
C VAL A 87 -23.54 0.91 24.59
#